data_AF-A0A966XNP1-F1
#
_entry.id   AF-A0A966XNP1-F1
#
_cell.length_a   1.000
_cell.length_b   1.000
_cell.length_c   1.000
_cell.angle_alpha   90.00
_cell.angle_beta   90.00
_cell.angle_gamma   90.00
#
_symmetry.space_group_name_H-M   'P 1'
#
loop_
_entity.id
_entity.type
_entity.pdbx_description
1 polymer ?
#
loop_
_entity_poly.entity_id
_entity_poly.type
_entity_poly.pdbx_seq_one_letter_code
_entity_poly.pdbx_strand_id
1 'polypeptide(L)' 'LPQNKEDCILIDDNEDVIETARNFGIGQCITVTRPDTSQPPNKKDDQLSLMSVSEMLHWI' A
#
# COMPACT_ATOMS: atom_id res chain seq x y z
N LEU A 1 -19.50 1.27 -15.79
CA LEU A 1 -19.43 -0.06 -15.16
C LEU A 1 -19.05 0.13 -13.71
N PRO A 2 -19.63 -0.58 -12.74
CA PRO A 2 -19.09 -0.58 -11.37
C PRO A 2 -17.63 -1.04 -11.43
N GLN A 3 -16.73 -0.33 -10.75
CA GLN A 3 -15.33 -0.73 -10.67
C GLN A 3 -15.25 -2.03 -9.85
N ASN A 4 -14.58 -3.04 -10.39
CA ASN A 4 -14.32 -4.28 -9.66
C ASN A 4 -13.22 -4.00 -8.63
N LYS A 5 -13.54 -4.19 -7.34
CA LYS A 5 -12.60 -3.92 -6.25
C LYS A 5 -11.38 -4.85 -6.27
N GLU A 6 -11.53 -6.04 -6.86
CA GLU A 6 -10.45 -7.01 -7.02
C GLU A 6 -9.36 -6.50 -7.98
N ASP A 7 -9.72 -5.61 -8.90
CA ASP A 7 -8.81 -5.00 -9.87
C ASP A 7 -8.23 -3.65 -9.36
N CYS A 8 -8.53 -3.28 -8.11
CA CYS A 8 -8.07 -2.03 -7.50
C CYS A 8 -6.81 -2.24 -6.67
N ILE A 9 -5.89 -1.26 -6.77
CA ILE A 9 -4.73 -1.12 -5.89
C ILE A 9 -4.95 0.11 -5.00
N LEU A 10 -4.78 -0.07 -3.68
CA LEU A 10 -4.63 1.00 -2.71
C LEU A 10 -3.19 1.05 -2.19
N ILE A 11 -2.62 2.24 -2.14
CA ILE A 11 -1.27 2.52 -1.63
C ILE A 11 -1.39 3.65 -0.60
N ASP A 12 -0.92 3.42 0.62
CA ASP A 12 -0.98 4.40 1.70
C ASP A 12 0.15 4.12 2.71
N ASP A 13 0.60 5.11 3.48
CA ASP A 13 1.57 4.93 4.57
C ASP A 13 0.89 4.69 5.93
N ASN A 14 -0.41 4.94 6.03
CA ASN A 14 -1.22 4.73 7.22
C ASN A 14 -1.76 3.29 7.31
N GLU A 15 -1.45 2.60 8.41
CA GLU A 15 -1.89 1.23 8.64
C GLU A 15 -3.40 1.06 8.79
N ASP A 16 -4.07 1.99 9.49
CA ASP A 16 -5.51 1.91 9.73
C ASP A 16 -6.29 2.01 8.41
N VAL A 17 -5.77 2.79 7.46
CA VAL A 17 -6.33 2.93 6.11
C VAL A 17 -6.17 1.61 5.33
N ILE A 18 -4.98 1.02 5.39
CA ILE A 18 -4.67 -0.25 4.73
C ILE A 18 -5.53 -1.39 5.31
N GLU A 19 -5.68 -1.48 6.63
CA GLU A 19 -6.54 -2.47 7.27
C GLU A 19 -8.00 -2.29 6.87
N THR A 20 -8.49 -1.04 6.90
CA THR A 20 -9.86 -0.71 6.48
C THR A 20 -10.12 -1.12 5.03
N ALA A 21 -9.16 -0.89 4.13
CA ALA A 21 -9.29 -1.24 2.72
C ALA A 21 -9.28 -2.74 2.46
N ARG A 22 -8.46 -3.51 3.20
CA ARG A 22 -8.51 -4.97 3.19
C ARG A 22 -9.87 -5.47 3.66
N ASN A 23 -10.38 -4.93 4.77
CA ASN A 23 -11.70 -5.27 5.30
C ASN A 23 -12.84 -4.91 4.32
N PHE A 24 -12.67 -3.86 3.52
CA PHE A 24 -13.61 -3.47 2.46
C PHE A 24 -13.56 -4.37 1.21
N GLY A 25 -12.48 -5.14 1.04
CA GLY A 25 -12.27 -6.07 -0.07
C GLY A 25 -11.55 -5.47 -1.28
N ILE A 26 -10.63 -4.51 -1.09
CA ILE A 26 -9.73 -4.08 -2.17
C ILE A 26 -8.73 -5.20 -2.48
N GLY A 27 -8.55 -5.51 -3.76
CA GLY A 27 -7.74 -6.65 -4.22
C GLY A 27 -6.25 -6.54 -3.88
N GLN A 28 -5.70 -5.33 -3.88
CA GLN A 28 -4.29 -5.09 -3.54
C GLN A 28 -4.17 -3.90 -2.59
N CYS A 29 -3.58 -4.12 -1.40
CA CYS A 29 -3.30 -3.06 -0.42
C CYS A 29 -1.82 -3.06 -0.04
N ILE A 30 -1.11 -1.99 -0.40
CA ILE A 30 0.35 -1.86 -0.27
C ILE A 30 0.66 -0.74 0.71
N THR A 31 1.51 -1.01 1.71
CA THR A 31 2.01 0.05 2.59
C THR A 31 3.26 0.72 2.02
N VAL A 32 3.35 2.06 2.07
CA VAL A 32 4.63 2.77 1.91
C VAL A 32 5.31 2.91 3.26
N THR A 33 6.47 2.27 3.44
CA THR A 33 7.19 2.24 4.73
C THR A 33 8.11 3.43 4.93
N ARG A 34 8.53 4.12 3.86
CA ARG A 34 9.39 5.31 3.96
C ARG A 34 8.87 6.49 3.13
N PRO A 35 7.66 7.00 3.45
CA PRO A 35 7.09 8.17 2.77
C PRO A 35 7.98 9.41 2.96
N ASP A 36 8.56 9.57 4.15
CA ASP A 36 9.57 10.57 4.46
C ASP A 36 10.98 9.94 4.41
N THR A 37 11.73 10.30 3.38
CA THR A 37 13.10 9.78 3.17
C THR A 37 14.09 10.27 4.22
N SER A 38 13.78 11.31 5.00
CA SER A 38 14.63 11.77 6.10
C SER A 38 14.51 10.89 7.36
N GLN A 39 13.48 10.04 7.43
CA GLN A 39 13.21 9.16 8.56
C GLN A 39 13.55 7.69 8.25
N PRO A 40 13.80 6.87 9.29
CA PRO A 40 13.92 5.43 9.11
C PRO A 40 12.59 4.83 8.62
N PRO A 41 12.62 3.70 7.90
CA PRO A 41 11.40 3.02 7.48
C PRO A 41 10.55 2.59 8.66
N ASN A 42 9.23 2.73 8.52
CA ASN A 42 8.25 2.11 9.40
C ASN A 42 8.44 0.59 9.36
N LYS A 43 8.56 -0.03 10.53
CA LYS A 43 8.73 -1.48 10.66
C LYS A 43 7.37 -2.15 10.45
N LYS A 44 7.24 -3.02 9.45
CA LYS A 44 6.07 -3.89 9.29
C LYS A 44 6.54 -5.29 8.88
N ASP A 45 6.33 -6.25 9.77
CA ASP A 45 6.93 -7.58 9.62
C ASP A 45 6.11 -8.53 8.70
N ASP A 46 4.86 -8.20 8.35
CA ASP A 46 3.95 -9.15 7.65
C ASP A 46 3.11 -8.58 6.47
N GLN A 47 3.41 -7.38 5.95
CA GLN A 47 2.57 -6.75 4.89
C GLN A 47 3.34 -6.46 3.60
N LEU A 48 2.67 -6.67 2.45
CA LEU A 48 3.16 -6.21 1.15
C LEU A 48 3.42 -4.69 1.23
N SER A 49 4.67 -4.32 1.04
CA SER A 49 5.13 -2.96 1.27
C SER A 49 6.20 -2.54 0.28
N LEU A 50 6.32 -1.22 0.15
CA LEU A 50 7.31 -0.53 -0.66
C LEU A 50 8.00 0.51 0.20
N MET A 51 9.26 0.80 -0.10
CA MET A 51 9.93 1.91 0.57
C MET A 51 9.46 3.25 -0.03
N SER A 52 9.14 3.26 -1.32
CA SER A 52 8.67 4.44 -2.04
C SER A 52 7.68 4.03 -3.13
N VAL A 53 6.69 4.88 -3.41
CA VAL A 53 5.78 4.71 -4.55
C VAL A 53 6.55 4.67 -5.88
N SER A 54 7.71 5.32 -5.96
CA SER A 54 8.56 5.29 -7.16
C SER A 54 9.02 3.88 -7.55
N GLU A 55 9.09 2.94 -6.60
CA GLU A 55 9.44 1.55 -6.85
C GLU A 55 8.42 0.85 -7.76
N MET A 56 7.16 1.30 -7.75
CA MET A 56 6.09 0.75 -8.60
C MET A 56 6.31 1.01 -10.09
N LEU A 57 7.16 1.98 -10.46
CA LEU A 57 7.49 2.22 -11.87
C LEU A 57 8.19 1.03 -12.53
N HIS A 58 8.72 0.08 -11.76
CA HIS A 58 9.34 -1.15 -12.27
C HIS A 58 8.37 -2.35 -12.31
N TRP A 59 7.11 -2.17 -11.90
CA TRP A 59 6.10 -3.24 -11.84
C TRP A 59 5.18 -3.26 -13.07
N ILE A 60 5.32 -2.27 -13.95
CA ILE A 60 4.59 -2.06 -15.20
C ILE A 60 5.58 -1.99 -16.36
#